data_AF-A0A9E0U8Y0-F1
#
_entry.id   AF-A0A9E0U8Y0-F1
#
_cell.length_a   1.000
_cell.length_b   1.000
_cell.length_c   1.000
_cell.angle_alpha   90.00
_cell.angle_beta   90.00
_cell.angle_gamma   90.00
#
_symmetry.space_group_name_H-M   'P 1'
#
loop_
_entity.id
_entity.type
_entity.pdbx_description
1 polymer ?
#
loop_
_entity_poly.entity_id
_entity_poly.type
_entity_poly.pdbx_seq_one_letter_code
_entity_poly.pdbx_strand_id
1 'polypeptide(L)'
;MKTKLTILSLAMAPTLAMAGTAISGPIQTDTCTLLQDNLTVSLSSGVVGGYDCDTTNGKINIAACHTAGRVTSRNSVTNIPAGCGTTANTAACSTTTTNISGPVIPRASTAGGTMQTYFPGTGTCAQAAANSAATF
;
A
#
# COMPACT_ATOMS: atom_id res chain seq x y z
N MET A 1 -10.10 -56.32 -11.25
CA MET A 1 -8.89 -55.51 -10.98
C MET A 1 -9.35 -54.10 -10.59
N LYS A 2 -9.04 -53.63 -9.38
CA LYS A 2 -9.52 -52.34 -8.83
C LYS A 2 -8.35 -51.35 -8.80
N THR A 3 -8.32 -50.40 -9.72
CA THR A 3 -7.29 -49.37 -9.84
C THR A 3 -7.59 -48.25 -8.85
N LYS A 4 -6.73 -48.07 -7.83
CA LYS A 4 -6.82 -46.96 -6.87
C LYS A 4 -6.15 -45.72 -7.48
N LEU A 5 -6.91 -44.65 -7.65
CA LEU A 5 -6.46 -43.36 -8.16
C LEU A 5 -6.08 -42.46 -6.97
N THR A 6 -4.78 -42.24 -6.77
CA THR A 6 -4.26 -41.36 -5.73
C THR A 6 -4.23 -39.93 -6.25
N ILE A 7 -5.07 -39.06 -5.69
CA ILE A 7 -5.14 -37.63 -6.01
C ILE A 7 -4.02 -36.92 -5.24
N LEU A 8 -3.09 -36.32 -5.99
CA LEU A 8 -1.98 -35.53 -5.48
C LEU A 8 -2.48 -34.11 -5.16
N SER A 9 -2.61 -33.79 -3.88
CA SER A 9 -3.03 -32.48 -3.40
C SER A 9 -1.90 -31.45 -3.54
N LEU A 10 -2.11 -30.47 -4.42
CA LEU A 10 -1.25 -29.32 -4.63
C LEU A 10 -1.42 -28.35 -3.45
N ALA A 11 -0.39 -28.24 -2.60
CA ALA A 11 -0.39 -27.30 -1.48
C ALA A 11 -0.20 -25.86 -2.00
N MET A 12 -1.21 -25.01 -1.82
CA MET A 12 -1.08 -23.56 -2.03
C MET A 12 -0.23 -22.99 -0.89
N ALA A 13 0.94 -22.45 -1.22
CA ALA A 13 1.76 -21.70 -0.27
C ALA A 13 1.09 -20.33 0.01
N PRO A 14 0.94 -19.93 1.27
CA PRO A 14 0.42 -18.60 1.60
C PRO A 14 1.49 -17.55 1.27
N THR A 15 1.14 -16.59 0.42
CA THR A 15 1.91 -15.36 0.23
C THR A 15 1.82 -14.54 1.52
N LEU A 16 2.95 -14.39 2.22
CA LEU A 16 3.08 -13.48 3.34
C LEU A 16 2.91 -12.05 2.83
N ALA A 17 1.73 -11.47 3.04
CA ALA A 17 1.55 -10.03 2.87
C ALA A 17 2.37 -9.33 3.97
N MET A 18 3.44 -8.64 3.58
CA MET A 18 4.15 -7.75 4.49
C MET A 18 3.23 -6.59 4.84
N ALA A 19 2.92 -6.46 6.12
CA ALA A 19 2.10 -5.36 6.63
C ALA A 19 3.02 -4.16 6.92
N GLY A 20 2.70 -3.00 6.36
CA GLY A 20 3.41 -1.76 6.67
C GLY A 20 3.37 -1.44 8.17
N THR A 21 4.46 -0.88 8.70
CA THR A 21 4.60 -0.60 10.13
C THR A 21 3.93 0.73 10.50
N ALA A 22 3.09 0.70 11.54
CA ALA A 22 2.34 1.84 12.07
C ALA A 22 3.21 2.74 12.96
N ILE A 23 3.32 4.02 12.64
CA ILE A 23 4.07 4.97 13.47
C ILE A 23 3.34 6.33 13.62
N SER A 24 2.97 6.62 14.87
CA SER A 24 2.58 7.96 15.35
C SER A 24 3.82 8.62 15.96
N GLY A 25 4.68 9.17 15.11
CA GLY A 25 6.02 9.64 15.49
C GLY A 25 6.99 9.61 14.31
N PRO A 26 8.30 9.80 14.54
CA PRO A 26 9.28 9.68 13.46
C PRO A 26 9.21 8.30 12.81
N ILE A 27 9.07 8.25 11.49
CA ILE A 27 9.21 6.99 10.75
C ILE A 27 10.67 6.57 10.85
N GLN A 28 10.94 5.47 11.53
CA GLN A 28 12.28 4.89 11.62
C GLN A 28 12.34 3.61 10.79
N THR A 29 13.29 3.56 9.86
CA THR A 29 13.47 2.43 8.93
C THR A 29 14.46 1.39 9.47
N ASP A 30 14.53 1.20 10.79
CA ASP A 30 15.57 0.43 11.46
C ASP A 30 15.60 -1.06 11.05
N THR A 31 14.51 -1.55 10.47
CA THR A 31 14.39 -2.92 9.96
C THR A 31 14.54 -3.01 8.44
N CYS A 32 14.82 -1.91 7.75
CA CYS A 32 14.94 -1.88 6.30
C CYS A 32 16.37 -2.10 5.84
N THR A 33 16.71 -3.34 5.51
CA THR A 33 18.05 -3.75 5.07
C THR A 33 18.47 -3.17 3.71
N LEU A 34 17.54 -2.54 2.98
CA LEU A 34 17.84 -1.85 1.72
C LEU A 34 18.58 -0.52 1.92
N LEU A 35 18.50 0.08 3.10
CA LEU A 35 19.17 1.33 3.41
C LEU A 35 20.50 1.06 4.11
N GLN A 36 21.53 1.79 3.70
CA GLN A 36 22.83 1.74 4.36
C GLN A 36 22.81 2.40 5.75
N ASP A 37 21.90 3.36 5.95
CA ASP A 37 21.71 4.10 7.18
C ASP A 37 20.24 4.05 7.63
N ASN A 38 20.02 4.13 8.94
CA ASN A 38 18.67 4.29 9.48
C ASN A 38 18.17 5.70 9.17
N LEU A 39 17.09 5.79 8.41
CA LEU A 39 16.44 7.06 8.11
C LEU A 39 15.37 7.34 9.15
N THR A 40 15.32 8.58 9.60
CA THR A 40 14.28 9.11 10.48
C THR A 40 13.50 10.20 9.76
N VAL A 41 12.22 9.96 9.47
CA VAL A 41 11.32 10.98 8.91
C VAL A 41 10.48 11.56 10.03
N SER A 42 10.73 12.81 10.41
CA SER A 42 9.94 13.50 11.43
C SER A 42 8.56 13.87 10.90
N LEU A 43 7.51 13.41 11.58
CA LEU A 43 6.14 13.77 11.26
C LEU A 43 5.71 14.98 12.10
N SER A 44 4.99 15.91 11.48
CA SER A 44 4.40 17.06 12.17
C SER A 44 3.23 16.63 13.07
N SER A 45 2.85 17.47 14.04
CA SER A 45 1.66 17.23 14.87
C SER A 45 0.43 17.01 14.01
N GLY A 46 -0.37 15.99 14.36
CA GLY A 46 -1.56 15.61 13.60
C GLY A 46 -1.27 14.88 12.29
N VAL A 47 -0.04 14.45 12.02
CA VAL A 47 0.30 13.59 10.88
C VAL A 47 0.60 12.18 11.37
N VAL A 48 -0.01 11.19 10.71
CA VAL A 48 0.33 9.78 10.86
C VAL A 48 0.96 9.27 9.57
N GLY A 49 1.91 8.36 9.69
CA GLY A 49 2.65 7.83 8.55
C GLY A 49 2.93 6.36 8.70
N GLY A 50 3.18 5.71 7.57
CA GLY A 50 3.59 4.32 7.49
C GLY A 50 4.69 4.18 6.46
N TYR A 51 5.50 3.15 6.62
CA TYR A 51 6.45 2.73 5.62
C TYR A 51 6.39 1.23 5.42
N ASP A 52 6.81 0.81 4.24
CA ASP A 52 6.96 -0.58 3.84
C ASP A 52 8.31 -0.73 3.14
N CYS A 53 9.13 -1.66 3.63
CA CYS A 53 10.43 -1.97 3.07
C CYS A 53 10.30 -3.27 2.29
N ASP A 54 10.05 -3.15 0.99
CA ASP A 54 9.91 -4.28 0.09
C ASP A 54 11.29 -4.74 -0.39
N THR A 55 11.92 -5.59 0.42
CA THR A 55 13.22 -6.20 0.11
C THR A 55 13.17 -7.12 -1.10
N THR A 56 11.98 -7.60 -1.48
CA THR A 56 11.81 -8.49 -2.63
C THR A 56 11.97 -7.73 -3.94
N ASN A 57 11.39 -6.53 -4.02
CA ASN A 57 11.46 -5.67 -5.20
C ASN A 57 12.50 -4.55 -5.07
N GLY A 58 13.27 -4.52 -3.99
CA GLY A 58 14.33 -3.54 -3.76
C GLY A 58 13.81 -2.10 -3.65
N LYS A 59 12.61 -1.91 -3.10
CA LYS A 59 11.96 -0.60 -3.00
C LYS A 59 11.52 -0.27 -1.59
N ILE A 60 11.41 1.02 -1.32
CA ILE A 60 10.91 1.54 -0.06
C ILE A 60 9.72 2.42 -0.38
N ASN A 61 8.64 2.15 0.32
CA ASN A 61 7.39 2.85 0.18
C ASN A 61 7.11 3.65 1.46
N ILE A 62 6.68 4.88 1.30
CA ILE A 62 6.28 5.75 2.41
C ILE A 62 4.93 6.34 2.09
N ALA A 63 4.04 6.39 3.07
CA ALA A 63 2.78 7.10 2.99
C ALA A 63 2.55 7.90 4.27
N ALA A 64 1.96 9.08 4.14
CA ALA A 64 1.64 9.91 5.28
C ALA A 64 0.36 10.71 5.03
N CYS A 65 -0.34 11.06 6.09
CA CYS A 65 -1.57 11.83 6.00
C CYS A 65 -1.87 12.56 7.30
N HIS A 66 -2.60 13.66 7.18
CA HIS A 66 -3.08 14.41 8.34
C HIS A 66 -4.32 13.73 8.92
N THR A 67 -4.38 13.55 10.25
CA THR A 67 -5.51 12.92 10.95
C THR A 67 -6.79 13.73 10.79
N ALA A 68 -6.69 15.06 10.81
CA ALA A 68 -7.77 15.99 10.46
C ALA A 68 -7.77 16.40 8.96
N GLY A 69 -7.15 15.59 8.09
CA GLY A 69 -7.07 15.87 6.66
C GLY A 69 -8.45 15.92 5.98
N ARG A 70 -8.53 16.58 4.82
CA ARG A 70 -9.81 16.77 4.10
C ARG A 70 -10.41 15.44 3.65
N VAL A 71 -11.58 15.10 4.18
CA VAL A 71 -12.34 13.87 3.89
C VAL A 71 -13.46 14.02 2.86
N THR A 72 -13.63 15.22 2.29
CA THR A 72 -14.76 15.52 1.39
C THR A 72 -14.82 14.56 0.20
N SER A 73 -16.04 14.14 -0.14
CA SER A 73 -16.35 13.34 -1.32
C SER A 73 -15.77 13.95 -2.60
N ARG A 74 -15.25 13.09 -3.47
CA ARG A 74 -14.66 13.44 -4.76
C ARG A 74 -14.80 12.27 -5.73
N ASN A 75 -14.80 12.58 -7.02
CA ASN A 75 -14.78 11.55 -8.06
C ASN A 75 -13.32 11.09 -8.27
N SER A 76 -13.08 9.79 -8.17
CA SER A 76 -11.78 9.19 -8.46
C SER A 76 -11.91 8.15 -9.56
N VAL A 77 -10.95 8.18 -10.49
CA VAL A 77 -10.80 7.16 -11.51
C VAL A 77 -10.10 5.96 -10.87
N THR A 78 -10.80 4.83 -10.78
CA THR A 78 -10.25 3.59 -10.24
C THR A 78 -10.11 2.59 -11.38
N ASN A 79 -8.96 1.91 -11.43
CA ASN A 79 -8.72 0.84 -12.39
C ASN A 79 -9.44 -0.43 -11.94
N ILE A 80 -10.11 -1.10 -12.88
CA ILE A 80 -10.75 -2.39 -12.66
C ILE A 80 -10.12 -3.41 -13.60
N PRO A 81 -9.66 -4.58 -13.10
CA PRO A 81 -9.59 -4.95 -11.68
C PRO A 81 -8.50 -4.19 -10.90
N ALA A 82 -8.53 -4.22 -9.57
CA ALA A 82 -7.52 -3.58 -8.74
C ALA A 82 -6.11 -4.11 -9.09
N GLY A 83 -5.13 -3.21 -9.28
CA GLY A 83 -3.79 -3.56 -9.78
C GLY A 83 -3.65 -3.54 -11.31
N CYS A 84 -4.68 -3.12 -12.04
CA CYS A 84 -4.55 -2.89 -13.48
C CYS A 84 -3.55 -1.78 -13.79
N GLY A 85 -2.62 -2.05 -14.71
CA GLY A 85 -1.56 -1.12 -15.12
C GLY A 85 -0.28 -1.17 -14.28
N THR A 86 -0.23 -1.97 -13.20
CA THR A 86 1.00 -2.19 -12.40
C THR A 86 1.73 -3.49 -12.76
N THR A 87 1.09 -4.37 -13.53
CA THR A 87 1.68 -5.54 -14.20
C THR A 87 1.19 -5.61 -15.65
N ALA A 88 1.96 -6.28 -16.52
CA ALA A 88 1.87 -6.27 -17.99
C ALA A 88 0.57 -6.84 -18.63
N ASN A 89 -0.57 -6.79 -17.94
CA ASN A 89 -1.88 -7.13 -18.50
C ASN A 89 -2.75 -5.88 -18.63
N THR A 90 -2.45 -5.05 -19.63
CA THR A 90 -3.16 -3.82 -19.96
C THR A 90 -4.44 -4.04 -20.78
N ALA A 91 -4.63 -5.23 -21.38
CA ALA A 91 -5.71 -5.49 -22.32
C ALA A 91 -7.10 -5.67 -21.67
N ALA A 92 -7.17 -5.93 -20.36
CA ALA A 92 -8.42 -6.07 -19.60
C ALA A 92 -8.70 -4.88 -18.67
N CYS A 93 -7.91 -3.81 -18.76
CA CYS A 93 -8.05 -2.66 -17.87
C CYS A 93 -9.16 -1.74 -18.34
N SER A 94 -10.18 -1.59 -17.49
CA SER A 94 -11.18 -0.53 -17.62
C SER A 94 -11.02 0.47 -16.48
N THR A 95 -11.52 1.68 -16.71
CA THR A 95 -11.60 2.71 -15.67
C THR A 95 -13.06 2.93 -15.30
N THR A 96 -13.32 3.09 -14.02
CA THR A 96 -14.62 3.53 -13.52
C THR A 96 -14.43 4.74 -12.64
N THR A 97 -15.32 5.71 -12.79
CA THR A 97 -15.40 6.85 -11.88
C THR A 97 -16.26 6.44 -10.69
N THR A 98 -15.65 6.31 -9.53
CA THR A 98 -16.36 6.09 -8.28
C THR A 98 -16.35 7.36 -7.45
N ASN A 99 -17.47 7.62 -6.78
CA ASN A 99 -17.47 8.61 -5.73
C ASN A 99 -16.78 8.00 -4.51
N ILE A 100 -15.65 8.58 -4.13
CA ILE A 100 -14.90 8.19 -2.95
C ILE A 100 -14.99 9.30 -1.91
N SER A 101 -15.26 8.90 -0.67
CA SER A 101 -15.19 9.76 0.51
C SER A 101 -14.12 9.20 1.42
N GLY A 102 -13.34 10.06 2.06
CA GLY A 102 -12.15 9.63 2.78
C GLY A 102 -10.97 10.58 2.72
N PRO A 103 -9.95 10.36 3.56
CA PRO A 103 -8.74 11.16 3.56
C PRO A 103 -7.96 10.92 2.26
N VAL A 104 -7.17 11.91 1.86
CA VAL A 104 -6.17 11.74 0.80
C VAL A 104 -4.86 11.37 1.45
N ILE A 105 -4.29 10.24 1.06
CA ILE A 105 -2.99 9.78 1.55
C ILE A 105 -1.99 9.88 0.40
N PRO A 106 -1.14 10.92 0.35
CA PRO A 106 0.01 10.90 -0.53
C PRO A 106 0.96 9.75 -0.15
N ARG A 107 1.45 9.05 -1.16
CA ARG A 107 2.41 7.95 -1.02
C ARG A 107 3.49 8.03 -2.09
N ALA A 108 4.67 7.55 -1.76
CA ALA A 108 5.86 7.58 -2.62
C ALA A 108 6.56 6.24 -2.56
N SER A 109 7.24 5.89 -3.66
CA SER A 109 8.09 4.70 -3.73
C SER A 109 9.40 5.05 -4.43
N THR A 110 10.51 4.47 -3.95
CA THR A 110 11.80 4.57 -4.64
C THR A 110 11.80 3.88 -6.01
N ALA A 111 10.82 3.02 -6.30
CA ALA A 111 10.70 2.36 -7.61
C ALA A 111 10.14 3.26 -8.72
N GLY A 112 9.31 4.27 -8.38
CA GLY A 112 8.49 4.99 -9.35
C GLY A 112 8.78 6.49 -9.50
N GLY A 113 9.61 7.07 -8.63
CA GLY A 113 10.02 8.49 -8.67
C GLY A 113 8.88 9.52 -8.59
N THR A 114 7.62 9.08 -8.47
CA THR A 114 6.42 9.92 -8.54
C THR A 114 5.56 9.71 -7.31
N MET A 115 4.93 10.80 -6.85
CA MET A 115 3.95 10.75 -5.77
C MET A 115 2.62 10.23 -6.32
N GLN A 116 2.03 9.25 -5.65
CA GLN A 116 0.69 8.77 -5.92
C GLN A 116 -0.26 9.19 -4.80
N THR A 117 -1.54 9.33 -5.11
CA THR A 117 -2.59 9.53 -4.09
C THR A 117 -3.35 8.24 -3.88
N TYR A 118 -3.44 7.81 -2.62
CA TYR A 118 -4.26 6.70 -2.18
C TYR A 118 -5.46 7.20 -1.37
N PHE A 119 -6.59 6.52 -1.56
CA PHE A 119 -7.84 6.84 -0.90
C PHE A 119 -8.35 5.58 -0.18
N PRO A 120 -8.19 5.49 1.16
CA PRO A 120 -8.56 4.31 1.94
C PRO A 120 -10.08 4.12 2.08
N GLY A 121 -10.89 5.07 1.61
CA GLY A 121 -12.33 5.08 1.83
C GLY A 121 -12.71 5.84 3.11
N THR A 122 -13.84 5.47 3.71
CA THR A 122 -14.53 6.28 4.72
C THR A 122 -13.70 6.56 5.98
N GLY A 123 -13.95 7.71 6.62
CA GLY A 123 -13.36 8.10 7.90
C GLY A 123 -12.28 9.18 7.79
N THR A 124 -11.59 9.43 8.90
CA THR A 124 -10.40 10.29 8.99
C THR A 124 -9.14 9.49 8.68
N CYS A 125 -8.00 10.17 8.48
CA CYS A 125 -6.76 9.42 8.33
C CYS A 125 -6.30 8.83 9.66
N ALA A 126 -6.56 7.54 9.82
CA ALA A 126 -6.06 6.76 10.94
C ALA A 126 -4.74 6.07 10.56
N GLN A 127 -3.97 5.69 11.59
CA GLN A 127 -2.70 5.01 11.43
C GLN A 127 -2.76 3.78 10.50
N ALA A 128 -3.80 2.95 10.65
CA ALA A 128 -3.99 1.76 9.81
C ALA A 128 -4.10 2.12 8.31
N ALA A 129 -4.77 3.23 7.99
CA ALA A 129 -4.91 3.67 6.61
C ALA A 129 -3.57 4.15 6.01
N ALA A 130 -2.72 4.80 6.80
CA ALA A 130 -1.37 5.17 6.39
C ALA A 130 -0.50 3.92 6.11
N ASN A 131 -0.64 2.85 6.89
CA ASN A 131 0.09 1.61 6.66
C ASN A 131 -0.34 0.91 5.38
N SER A 132 -1.66 0.77 5.16
CA SER A 132 -2.19 0.18 3.94
C SER A 132 -1.81 0.98 2.70
N ALA A 133 -1.67 2.31 2.84
CA ALA A 133 -1.21 3.16 1.76
C ALA A 133 0.28 2.94 1.43
N ALA A 134 1.10 2.53 2.40
CA ALA A 134 2.52 2.26 2.22
C ALA A 134 2.79 0.92 1.53
N THR A 135 1.88 -0.05 1.56
CA THR A 135 2.06 -1.35 0.88
C THR A 135 1.58 -1.28 -0.57
N PHE A 136 2.44 -0.88 -1.53
CA PHE A 136 2.08 -0.82 -2.96
C PHE A 136 3.26 -1.06 -3.91
#